data_AF-A0A7X1ZM75-F1
#
_entry.id   AF-A0A7X1ZM75-F1
#
_cell.length_a   1.000
_cell.length_b   1.000
_cell.length_c   1.000
_cell.angle_alpha   90.00
_cell.angle_beta   90.00
_cell.angle_gamma   90.00
#
_symmetry.space_group_name_H-M   'P 1'
#
loop_
_entity.id
_entity.type
_entity.pdbx_description
1 polymer ?
#
loop_
_entity_poly.entity_id
_entity_poly.type
_entity_poly.pdbx_seq_one_letter_code
_entity_poly.pdbx_strand_id
1 'polypeptide(L)' 'MDKPNLIICLCDQLRAFVLGCYENDVIQTPNIDRLARKGVRFETM' A
#
# COMPACT_ATOMS: atom_id res chain seq x y z
N MET A 1 -13.32 4.48 24.13
CA MET A 1 -12.69 3.96 22.89
C MET A 1 -11.46 3.20 23.31
N ASP A 2 -11.37 1.93 22.93
CA ASP A 2 -10.17 1.14 23.21
C ASP A 2 -8.98 1.71 22.43
N LYS A 3 -7.78 1.60 23.02
CA LYS A 3 -6.54 2.07 22.39
C LYS A 3 -6.26 1.21 21.15
N PRO A 4 -6.12 1.80 19.95
CA PRO A 4 -5.83 1.02 18.76
C PRO A 4 -4.39 0.46 18.79
N ASN A 5 -4.20 -0.67 18.13
CA ASN A 5 -2.87 -1.18 17.82
C ASN A 5 -2.33 -0.45 16.58
N LEU A 6 -1.11 0.08 16.66
CA LEU A 6 -0.46 0.78 15.56
C LEU A 6 0.64 -0.10 14.94
N ILE A 7 0.55 -0.36 13.63
CA ILE A 7 1.57 -1.08 12.87
C ILE A 7 2.12 -0.13 11.80
N ILE A 8 3.43 0.07 11.80
CA ILE A 8 4.15 0.80 10.75
C ILE A 8 4.96 -0.24 9.96
N CYS A 9 4.63 -0.39 8.68
CA CYS A 9 5.35 -1.26 7.76
C CYS A 9 6.10 -0.38 6.75
N LEU A 10 7.43 -0.34 6.85
CA LEU A 10 8.30 0.41 5.96
C LEU A 10 9.08 -0.56 5.09
N CYS A 11 9.04 -0.35 3.77
CA CYS A 11 9.82 -1.12 2.81
C CYS A 11 11.06 -0.34 2.40
N ASP A 12 12.20 -1.03 2.27
CA ASP A 12 13.43 -0.41 1.77
C ASP A 12 13.41 -0.36 0.24
N GLN A 13 13.70 0.82 -0.32
CA GLN A 13 13.79 1.11 -1.76
C GLN A 13 12.58 0.70 -2.63
N LEU A 14 11.39 0.50 -2.04
CA LEU A 14 10.18 0.17 -2.77
C LEU A 14 9.72 1.37 -3.61
N ARG A 15 9.62 1.18 -4.94
CA ARG A 15 9.13 2.21 -5.86
C ARG A 15 7.62 2.07 -6.06
N ALA A 16 6.88 3.19 -6.11
CA ALA A 16 5.43 3.15 -6.25
C ALA A 16 4.95 2.37 -7.49
N PHE A 17 5.56 2.59 -8.66
CA PHE A 17 5.14 1.98 -9.92
C PHE A 17 5.28 0.44 -9.97
N VAL A 18 5.92 -0.19 -8.98
CA VAL A 18 6.01 -1.66 -8.92
C VAL A 18 4.79 -2.31 -8.26
N LEU A 19 3.88 -1.50 -7.71
CA LEU A 19 2.68 -1.96 -7.01
C LEU A 19 1.48 -1.98 -7.96
N GLY A 20 0.63 -3.00 -7.83
CA GLY A 20 -0.61 -3.12 -8.62
C GLY A 20 -1.57 -1.97 -8.35
N CYS A 21 -1.65 -1.49 -7.11
CA CYS A 21 -2.38 -0.28 -6.76
C CYS A 21 -1.75 1.02 -7.30
N TYR A 22 -0.69 0.97 -8.10
CA TYR A 22 -0.20 2.08 -8.90
C TYR A 22 -0.12 1.66 -10.39
N GLU A 23 -1.10 0.87 -10.84
CA GLU A 23 -1.32 0.50 -12.24
C GLU A 23 -0.26 -0.44 -12.83
N ASN A 24 0.36 -1.29 -11.99
CA ASN A 24 1.23 -2.36 -12.45
C ASN A 24 0.48 -3.68 -12.65
N ASP A 25 0.29 -4.10 -13.90
CA ASP A 25 -0.42 -5.34 -14.23
C ASP A 25 0.49 -6.59 -14.28
N VAL A 26 1.80 -6.43 -14.09
CA VAL A 26 2.79 -7.52 -14.17
C VAL A 26 3.17 -8.05 -12.78
N ILE A 27 3.46 -7.14 -11.84
CA ILE A 27 3.90 -7.48 -10.48
C ILE A 27 2.68 -7.64 -9.59
N GLN A 28 2.52 -8.83 -8.99
CA GLN A 28 1.36 -9.13 -8.16
C GLN A 28 1.59 -8.71 -6.71
N THR A 29 0.86 -7.67 -6.25
CA THR A 29 0.91 -7.18 -4.85
C THR A 29 -0.44 -7.23 -4.13
N PRO A 30 -1.17 -8.37 -4.14
CA PRO A 30 -2.58 -8.43 -3.77
C PRO A 30 -2.92 -7.98 -2.35
N ASN A 31 -1.97 -8.09 -1.41
CA ASN A 31 -2.16 -7.61 -0.03
C ASN A 31 -2.05 -6.09 0.10
N ILE A 32 -1.08 -5.48 -0.60
CA ILE A 32 -0.92 -4.02 -0.65
C ILE A 32 -2.10 -3.42 -1.40
N ASP A 33 -2.52 -4.05 -2.51
CA ASP A 33 -3.66 -3.60 -3.30
C ASP A 33 -4.98 -3.67 -2.51
N ARG A 34 -5.13 -4.71 -1.67
CA ARG A 34 -6.27 -4.82 -0.75
C ARG A 34 -6.25 -3.77 0.34
N LEU A 35 -5.08 -3.41 0.87
CA LEU A 35 -4.93 -2.32 1.83
C LEU A 35 -5.31 -0.98 1.20
N ALA A 36 -4.80 -0.70 0.00
CA ALA A 36 -5.11 0.52 -0.75
C ALA A 36 -6.62 0.67 -1.05
N ARG A 37 -7.30 -0.42 -1.45
CA ARG A 37 -8.75 -0.42 -1.70
C ARG A 37 -9.63 -0.23 -0.47
N LYS A 38 -9.13 -0.59 0.73
CA LYS A 38 -9.87 -0.51 1.99
C LYS A 38 -9.48 0.70 2.85
N GLY A 39 -8.54 1.51 2.38
CA GLY A 39 -7.96 2.62 3.12
C GLY A 39 -7.74 3.82 2.22
N VAL A 40 -6.72 4.60 2.56
CA VAL A 40 -6.31 5.78 1.80
C VAL A 40 -5.04 5.46 1.03
N ARG A 41 -5.06 5.64 -0.29
CA ARG A 41 -3.90 5.62 -1.17
C ARG A 41 -3.48 7.07 -1.43
N PHE A 42 -2.21 7.40 -1.22
CA PHE A 42 -1.67 8.72 -1.52
C PHE A 42 -1.10 8.72 -2.95
N GLU A 43 -1.63 9.58 -3.83
CA GLU A 43 -1.21 9.62 -5.24
C GLU A 43 -0.12 10.65 -5.55
N THR A 44 -0.04 11.76 -4.80
CA THR A 44 1.05 12.75 -4.97
C THR A 44 1.09 13.83 -3.89
N MET A 45 2.29 14.42 -3.69
CA MET A 45 2.58 15.81 -4.07
C MET A 45 3.38 15.78 -5.37
#